data_AF-A0A6I3SP09-F1
#
_entry.id   AF-A0A6I3SP09-F1
#
_cell.length_a   1.000
_cell.length_b   1.000
_cell.length_c   1.000
_cell.angle_alpha   90.00
_cell.angle_beta   90.00
_cell.angle_gamma   90.00
#
_symmetry.space_group_name_H-M   'P 1'
#
loop_
_entity.id
_entity.type
_entity.pdbx_description
1 polymer ?
#
loop_
_entity_poly.entity_id
_entity_poly.type
_entity_poly.pdbx_seq_one_letter_code
_entity_poly.pdbx_strand_id
1 'polypeptide(L)'
;MSRRSFLAAGVGAAAVGALALWESKRHHLFYQKPVNQWTPRSLPEAPDIELRRHPYPYRASMSITSDIDGSSPKEFGMIHQFLNTDRETETGKGLGLDVGNSCWMVVDSDWPGTIDREGKTIRQQMSYWSSIAMKEEYAALLIRKYTRCGWIDSVHSYGDFNRNDPGPTSFTRAIAERSITEWKRRGLQYTVWIDHGNSSNVQNLGHKGSPRTYQGGDDPSSPYYHTDLLIPYGIRFVWHSASSADEVDFSRSDLIYPIVLGDGQKVWGFHRYSCAKHWFPKNPDFLWSPYLLQRQVTEDNLSRLIEHGGFCSLAQHLGGPIDLYLAFPEEALGPLRRISELFHQGTLLVARTSRLLRYNQVNNFLRFQVQADSEGQSIILGTVDDPHLGSFKPSFDDLRGTTFYCNDPSTVRLFYGDRQIPDQFITRNPADHTGRPSISLRWYEPDYSDYYEYGQGLAY
;
A
#
# COMPACT_ATOMS: atom_id res chain seq x y z
N MET A 1 -19.38 -32.05 28.22
CA MET A 1 -18.53 -33.26 28.17
C MET A 1 -17.45 -33.00 27.12
N SER A 2 -16.32 -32.40 27.53
CA SER A 2 -14.96 -32.97 27.78
C SER A 2 -14.14 -33.17 26.50
N ARG A 3 -13.13 -32.35 26.17
CA ARG A 3 -11.70 -32.32 26.62
C ARG A 3 -10.92 -33.64 26.42
N ARG A 4 -9.74 -33.50 25.76
CA ARG A 4 -8.57 -34.42 25.56
C ARG A 4 -8.73 -35.41 24.38
N SER A 5 -7.76 -35.62 23.49
CA SER A 5 -6.30 -35.87 23.64
C SER A 5 -5.60 -35.57 22.28
N PHE A 6 -4.35 -35.13 22.17
CA PHE A 6 -3.13 -35.97 22.24
C PHE A 6 -1.85 -35.12 22.47
N LEU A 7 -1.12 -35.44 23.53
CA LEU A 7 0.35 -35.29 23.72
C LEU A 7 1.00 -36.58 23.15
N ALA A 8 2.29 -36.75 22.86
CA ALA A 8 3.54 -35.99 22.76
C ALA A 8 4.57 -36.98 22.19
N ALA A 9 5.64 -36.52 21.55
CA ALA A 9 6.89 -37.27 21.48
C ALA A 9 8.06 -36.29 21.53
N GLY A 10 8.89 -36.43 22.56
CA GLY A 10 9.95 -35.49 22.91
C GLY A 10 11.25 -35.68 22.11
N VAL A 11 12.01 -34.60 22.02
CA VAL A 11 13.45 -34.62 21.69
C VAL A 11 14.13 -33.62 22.64
N GLY A 12 15.24 -34.06 23.23
CA GLY A 12 15.90 -33.43 24.38
C GLY A 12 16.51 -32.05 24.12
N ALA A 13 16.50 -31.23 25.18
CA ALA A 13 16.88 -29.82 25.21
C ALA A 13 18.35 -29.50 24.81
N ALA A 14 19.23 -30.49 24.67
CA ALA A 14 20.62 -30.26 24.25
C ALA A 14 20.81 -30.21 22.71
N ALA A 15 19.87 -30.77 21.93
CA ALA A 15 19.94 -30.75 20.46
C ALA A 15 19.33 -29.47 19.85
N VAL A 16 18.41 -28.82 20.57
CA VAL A 16 17.72 -27.60 20.13
C VAL A 16 18.67 -26.41 20.05
N GLY A 17 19.64 -26.31 20.98
CA GLY A 17 20.64 -25.24 20.99
C GLY A 17 21.61 -25.30 19.80
N ALA A 18 21.99 -26.50 19.36
CA ALA A 18 22.91 -26.68 18.24
C ALA A 18 22.21 -26.55 16.88
N LEU A 19 20.93 -26.96 16.75
CA LEU A 19 20.15 -26.73 15.53
C LEU A 19 19.81 -25.25 15.33
N ALA A 20 19.44 -24.51 16.38
CA ALA A 20 19.14 -23.09 16.30
C ALA A 20 20.36 -22.24 15.90
N LEU A 21 21.57 -22.62 16.35
CA LEU A 21 22.84 -22.00 15.96
C LEU A 21 23.34 -22.43 14.57
N TRP A 22 22.83 -23.55 14.03
CA TRP A 22 23.19 -24.04 12.69
C TRP A 22 22.22 -23.54 11.61
N GLU A 23 20.94 -23.35 11.93
CA GLU A 23 19.95 -22.70 11.04
C GLU A 23 20.20 -21.20 10.91
N SER A 24 20.57 -20.49 11.98
CA SER A 24 20.91 -19.06 11.89
C SER A 24 22.13 -18.78 11.01
N LYS A 25 23.09 -19.72 10.95
CA LYS A 25 24.29 -19.59 10.10
C LYS A 25 24.06 -19.94 8.63
N ARG A 26 23.01 -20.70 8.28
CA ARG A 26 22.68 -21.03 6.87
C ARG A 26 21.89 -19.94 6.16
N HIS A 27 21.11 -19.13 6.87
CA HIS A 27 20.39 -18.00 6.28
C HIS A 27 21.30 -16.87 5.77
N HIS A 28 22.59 -16.88 6.11
CA HIS A 28 23.57 -15.89 5.64
C HIS A 28 24.34 -16.30 4.37
N LEU A 29 24.19 -17.53 3.86
CA LEU A 29 25.08 -18.05 2.80
C LEU A 29 24.65 -17.75 1.36
N PHE A 30 23.48 -17.14 1.13
CA PHE A 30 23.06 -16.69 -0.21
C PHE A 30 22.23 -15.38 -0.16
N TYR A 31 22.61 -14.44 0.71
CA TYR A 31 22.06 -13.09 0.60
C TYR A 31 22.79 -12.34 -0.51
N GLN A 32 22.27 -12.44 -1.73
CA GLN A 32 22.61 -11.46 -2.76
C GLN A 32 22.04 -10.11 -2.29
N LYS A 33 22.93 -9.11 -2.09
CA LYS A 33 22.53 -7.71 -1.94
C LYS A 33 21.44 -7.41 -2.98
N PRO A 34 20.39 -6.62 -2.67
CA PRO A 34 19.32 -6.33 -3.62
C PRO A 34 19.90 -5.79 -4.94
N VAL A 35 19.98 -6.68 -5.93
CA VAL A 35 20.51 -6.40 -7.27
C VAL A 35 19.32 -5.88 -8.06
N ASN A 36 19.20 -4.55 -8.13
CA ASN A 36 18.64 -3.76 -9.23
C ASN A 36 18.38 -2.34 -8.71
N GLN A 37 19.43 -1.53 -8.58
CA GLN A 37 19.25 -0.10 -8.36
C GLN A 37 19.03 0.57 -9.71
N TRP A 38 17.79 1.01 -9.97
CA TRP A 38 17.41 1.66 -11.22
C TRP A 38 18.15 2.98 -11.47
N THR A 39 18.38 3.75 -10.40
CA THR A 39 19.10 5.03 -10.43
C THR A 39 20.40 4.93 -9.63
N PRO A 40 21.53 5.43 -10.16
CA PRO A 40 22.74 5.63 -9.38
C PRO A 40 22.45 6.47 -8.14
N ARG A 41 22.76 5.94 -6.96
CA ARG A 41 22.51 6.64 -5.70
C ARG A 41 23.51 7.76 -5.46
N SER A 42 24.72 7.65 -6.00
CA SER A 42 25.73 8.72 -6.00
C SER A 42 26.18 9.04 -7.42
N LEU A 43 26.79 10.22 -7.58
CA LEU A 43 27.38 10.67 -8.84
C LEU A 43 28.92 10.57 -8.76
N PRO A 44 29.63 10.11 -9.81
CA PRO A 44 31.09 10.04 -9.81
C PRO A 44 31.77 11.39 -9.49
N GLU A 45 31.17 12.49 -9.94
CA GLU A 45 31.63 13.87 -9.71
C GLU A 45 31.34 14.41 -8.30
N ALA A 46 30.49 13.72 -7.51
CA ALA A 46 30.13 14.11 -6.14
C ALA A 46 29.89 12.85 -5.28
N PRO A 47 30.93 12.04 -4.99
CA PRO A 47 30.80 10.74 -4.34
C PRO A 47 30.31 10.82 -2.87
N ASP A 48 30.44 11.98 -2.27
CA ASP A 48 29.99 12.37 -0.93
C ASP A 48 28.48 12.71 -0.86
N ILE A 49 27.83 12.91 -2.01
CA ILE A 49 26.38 13.06 -2.14
C ILE A 49 25.75 11.74 -2.57
N GLU A 50 24.86 11.20 -1.73
CA GLU A 50 24.18 9.93 -2.01
C GLU A 50 22.69 10.00 -1.69
N LEU A 51 21.83 9.75 -2.68
CA LEU A 51 20.38 9.62 -2.54
C LEU A 51 20.04 8.42 -1.65
N ARG A 52 19.35 8.68 -0.55
CA ARG A 52 18.80 7.64 0.32
C ARG A 52 17.64 6.92 -0.34
N ARG A 53 17.46 5.67 0.06
CA ARG A 53 16.34 4.82 -0.35
C ARG A 53 15.04 5.14 0.37
N HIS A 54 15.12 5.57 1.63
CA HIS A 54 13.98 5.89 2.48
C HIS A 54 14.10 7.31 3.01
N PRO A 55 12.97 7.99 3.29
CA PRO A 55 13.00 9.31 3.93
C PRO A 55 13.70 9.21 5.28
N TYR A 56 14.47 10.24 5.64
CA TYR A 56 15.00 10.35 7.01
C TYR A 56 13.84 10.42 8.02
N PRO A 57 13.95 9.81 9.22
CA PRO A 57 15.06 9.00 9.73
C PRO A 57 14.98 7.50 9.38
N TYR A 58 13.95 7.10 8.65
CA TYR A 58 13.55 5.70 8.51
C TYR A 58 14.58 4.82 7.81
N ARG A 59 14.59 3.55 8.23
CA ARG A 59 15.46 2.49 7.73
C ARG A 59 14.79 1.63 6.68
N ALA A 60 13.47 1.48 6.80
CA ALA A 60 12.62 0.72 5.88
C ALA A 60 11.26 1.43 5.73
N SER A 61 10.42 0.96 4.82
CA SER A 61 9.08 1.53 4.63
C SER A 61 8.01 0.47 4.40
N MET A 62 6.80 0.73 4.90
CA MET A 62 5.66 -0.16 4.81
C MET A 62 4.37 0.62 4.51
N SER A 63 3.47 -0.01 3.75
CA SER A 63 2.05 0.36 3.72
C SER A 63 1.20 -0.78 4.25
N ILE A 64 0.12 -0.47 4.95
CA ILE A 64 -1.00 -1.39 5.14
C ILE A 64 -1.93 -1.16 3.94
N THR A 65 -1.91 -2.07 2.99
CA THR A 65 -2.70 -1.99 1.75
C THR A 65 -4.00 -2.74 1.97
N SER A 66 -4.96 -2.03 2.56
CA SER A 66 -6.27 -2.58 2.87
C SER A 66 -7.22 -2.49 1.69
N ASP A 67 -7.98 -3.56 1.50
CA ASP A 67 -9.16 -3.57 0.67
C ASP A 67 -10.40 -3.34 1.53
N ILE A 68 -11.41 -2.67 0.98
CA ILE A 68 -12.64 -2.23 1.65
C ILE A 68 -13.55 -3.39 2.08
N ASP A 69 -13.24 -4.62 1.66
CA ASP A 69 -13.97 -5.85 1.94
C ASP A 69 -14.40 -5.96 3.41
N GLY A 70 -15.66 -6.37 3.58
CA GLY A 70 -16.27 -6.58 4.89
C GLY A 70 -16.56 -5.31 5.67
N SER A 71 -16.35 -4.11 5.11
CA SER A 71 -16.54 -2.87 5.88
C SER A 71 -17.89 -2.22 5.63
N SER A 72 -18.72 -2.08 6.67
CA SER A 72 -19.83 -1.12 6.65
C SER A 72 -19.31 0.33 6.72
N PRO A 73 -20.09 1.36 6.36
CA PRO A 73 -19.65 2.75 6.49
C PRO A 73 -19.26 3.16 7.92
N LYS A 74 -19.90 2.54 8.92
CA LYS A 74 -19.60 2.74 10.34
C LYS A 74 -18.26 2.13 10.71
N GLU A 75 -18.05 0.85 10.38
CA GLU A 75 -16.82 0.13 10.70
C GLU A 75 -15.61 0.71 9.99
N PHE A 76 -15.76 1.13 8.73
CA PHE A 76 -14.71 1.84 8.00
C PHE A 76 -14.19 3.03 8.81
N GLY A 77 -15.11 3.85 9.31
CA GLY A 77 -14.77 5.01 10.11
C GLY A 77 -14.11 4.66 11.44
N MET A 78 -14.59 3.63 12.14
CA MET A 78 -13.98 3.13 13.38
C MET A 78 -12.57 2.58 13.16
N ILE A 79 -12.35 1.84 12.07
CA ILE A 79 -11.05 1.30 11.68
C ILE A 79 -10.04 2.44 11.52
N HIS A 80 -10.40 3.45 10.73
CA HIS A 80 -9.50 4.58 10.47
C HIS A 80 -9.35 5.51 11.66
N GLN A 81 -10.37 5.65 12.51
CA GLN A 81 -10.22 6.37 13.78
C GLN A 81 -9.12 5.72 14.63
N PHE A 82 -9.10 4.39 14.74
CA PHE A 82 -8.06 3.67 15.47
C PHE A 82 -6.68 3.74 14.80
N LEU A 83 -6.61 3.53 13.48
CA LEU A 83 -5.32 3.49 12.78
C LEU A 83 -4.68 4.88 12.63
N ASN A 84 -5.46 5.91 12.30
CA ASN A 84 -4.94 7.19 11.83
C ASN A 84 -4.89 8.29 12.89
N THR A 85 -5.69 8.19 13.96
CA THR A 85 -5.74 9.26 14.99
C THR A 85 -4.84 8.93 16.18
N ASP A 86 -4.70 9.90 17.09
CA ASP A 86 -4.10 9.72 18.41
C ASP A 86 -5.17 9.72 19.53
N ARG A 87 -6.46 9.58 19.19
CA ARG A 87 -7.58 9.66 20.15
C ARG A 87 -7.79 8.36 20.91
N GLU A 88 -8.48 8.41 22.05
CA GLU A 88 -9.04 7.18 22.62
C GLU A 88 -10.21 6.71 21.75
N THR A 89 -10.20 5.44 21.36
CA THR A 89 -11.25 4.81 20.53
C THR A 89 -11.83 3.59 21.25
N GLU A 90 -12.90 3.00 20.70
CA GLU A 90 -13.44 1.74 21.23
C GLU A 90 -12.43 0.57 21.18
N THR A 91 -11.45 0.62 20.28
CA THR A 91 -10.36 -0.36 20.15
C THR A 91 -9.14 0.00 21.04
N GLY A 92 -9.18 1.15 21.70
CA GLY A 92 -8.10 1.71 22.54
C GLY A 92 -7.45 2.95 21.90
N LYS A 93 -6.34 3.40 22.48
CA LYS A 93 -5.58 4.57 21.97
C LYS A 93 -5.26 4.44 20.48
N GLY A 94 -5.53 5.46 19.67
CA GLY A 94 -5.21 5.46 18.25
C GLY A 94 -3.70 5.34 17.99
N LEU A 95 -3.33 4.84 16.81
CA LEU A 95 -1.95 4.52 16.44
C LEU A 95 -1.18 5.67 15.79
N GLY A 96 -1.88 6.70 15.32
CA GLY A 96 -1.29 7.85 14.61
C GLY A 96 -0.49 7.42 13.37
N LEU A 97 -0.98 6.45 12.61
CA LEU A 97 -0.34 5.95 11.39
C LEU A 97 -0.96 6.59 10.14
N ASP A 98 -0.18 6.80 9.10
CA ASP A 98 -0.69 7.17 7.77
C ASP A 98 -1.12 5.91 7.02
N VAL A 99 -2.34 5.45 7.27
CA VAL A 99 -2.95 4.28 6.60
C VAL A 99 -4.10 4.70 5.71
N GLY A 100 -4.07 4.24 4.46
CA GLY A 100 -5.17 4.36 3.50
C GLY A 100 -5.88 3.02 3.30
N ASN A 101 -7.02 3.08 2.64
CA ASN A 101 -7.85 1.93 2.29
C ASN A 101 -8.45 2.16 0.90
N SER A 102 -9.08 1.14 0.35
CA SER A 102 -9.75 1.25 -0.94
C SER A 102 -11.23 1.63 -0.79
N CYS A 103 -11.93 1.76 -1.91
CA CYS A 103 -13.37 1.91 -1.91
C CYS A 103 -14.02 1.17 -3.10
N TRP A 104 -15.31 0.90 -2.94
CA TRP A 104 -16.20 0.44 -4.01
C TRP A 104 -17.01 1.61 -4.57
N MET A 105 -17.31 1.55 -5.87
CA MET A 105 -18.34 2.40 -6.43
C MET A 105 -19.73 1.77 -6.28
N VAL A 106 -19.83 0.46 -6.52
CA VAL A 106 -21.06 -0.31 -6.38
C VAL A 106 -20.77 -1.66 -5.73
N VAL A 107 -21.78 -2.27 -5.09
CA VAL A 107 -21.70 -3.64 -4.59
C VAL A 107 -22.89 -4.42 -5.13
N ASP A 108 -22.63 -5.58 -5.72
CA ASP A 108 -23.65 -6.50 -6.23
C ASP A 108 -23.28 -7.97 -6.06
N SER A 109 -22.58 -8.28 -4.97
CA SER A 109 -22.27 -9.65 -4.58
C SER A 109 -23.52 -10.42 -4.12
N ASP A 110 -23.57 -11.73 -4.41
CA ASP A 110 -24.61 -12.64 -3.90
C ASP A 110 -24.10 -13.58 -2.79
N TRP A 111 -22.87 -13.37 -2.33
CA TRP A 111 -22.34 -14.15 -1.23
C TRP A 111 -23.20 -13.94 0.03
N PRO A 112 -23.49 -15.01 0.79
CA PRO A 112 -24.28 -14.92 1.99
C PRO A 112 -23.47 -14.37 3.16
N GLY A 113 -24.17 -13.97 4.22
CA GLY A 113 -23.60 -13.57 5.50
C GLY A 113 -23.66 -12.07 5.77
N THR A 114 -23.11 -11.69 6.91
CA THR A 114 -23.17 -10.34 7.45
C THR A 114 -21.80 -9.76 7.69
N ILE A 115 -21.67 -8.44 7.55
CA ILE A 115 -20.40 -7.72 7.65
C ILE A 115 -20.24 -6.97 8.97
N ASP A 116 -21.34 -6.76 9.72
CA ASP A 116 -21.30 -6.01 10.96
C ASP A 116 -22.25 -6.55 12.04
N ARG A 117 -22.07 -6.05 13.27
CA ARG A 117 -22.90 -6.42 14.44
C ARG A 117 -24.36 -6.02 14.31
N GLU A 118 -24.68 -5.11 13.39
CA GLU A 118 -26.04 -4.65 13.12
C GLU A 118 -26.75 -5.58 12.11
N GLY A 119 -26.06 -6.61 11.63
CA GLY A 119 -26.59 -7.59 10.69
C GLY A 119 -26.64 -7.08 9.25
N LYS A 120 -25.84 -6.07 8.90
CA LYS A 120 -25.71 -5.62 7.51
C LYS A 120 -25.17 -6.75 6.66
N THR A 121 -25.77 -6.95 5.51
CA THR A 121 -25.35 -7.96 4.53
C THR A 121 -24.14 -7.46 3.72
N ILE A 122 -23.51 -8.35 2.97
CA ILE A 122 -22.43 -8.02 2.02
C ILE A 122 -22.85 -6.91 1.04
N ARG A 123 -24.12 -6.86 0.63
CA ARG A 123 -24.66 -5.80 -0.25
C ARG A 123 -24.65 -4.41 0.36
N GLN A 124 -24.48 -4.31 1.67
CA GLN A 124 -24.46 -3.07 2.43
C GLN A 124 -23.04 -2.68 2.87
N GLN A 125 -22.01 -3.30 2.25
CA GLN A 125 -20.64 -2.79 2.33
C GLN A 125 -20.56 -1.35 1.82
N MET A 126 -19.61 -0.60 2.37
CA MET A 126 -19.40 0.79 2.02
C MET A 126 -19.09 0.94 0.52
N SER A 127 -19.97 1.64 -0.17
CA SER A 127 -19.89 1.91 -1.60
C SER A 127 -20.50 3.26 -1.95
N TYR A 128 -20.12 3.82 -3.10
CA TYR A 128 -20.59 5.14 -3.51
C TYR A 128 -22.09 5.16 -3.79
N TRP A 129 -22.58 4.19 -4.55
CA TRP A 129 -23.99 4.05 -4.92
C TRP A 129 -24.61 2.83 -4.25
N SER A 130 -25.92 2.90 -3.98
CA SER A 130 -26.66 1.81 -3.33
C SER A 130 -26.84 0.57 -4.21
N SER A 131 -26.64 0.69 -5.53
CA SER A 131 -26.79 -0.42 -6.48
C SER A 131 -26.14 -0.10 -7.83
N ILE A 132 -26.06 -1.12 -8.69
CA ILE A 132 -25.58 -1.02 -10.08
C ILE A 132 -26.44 -0.09 -10.96
N ALA A 133 -27.65 0.28 -10.54
CA ALA A 133 -28.45 1.28 -11.25
C ALA A 133 -27.85 2.69 -11.13
N MET A 134 -27.02 2.92 -10.10
CA MET A 134 -26.31 4.17 -9.81
C MET A 134 -27.23 5.40 -9.78
N LYS A 135 -28.44 5.23 -9.23
CA LYS A 135 -29.46 6.29 -9.10
C LYS A 135 -29.43 6.99 -7.75
N GLU A 136 -29.05 6.28 -6.71
CA GLU A 136 -29.05 6.75 -5.33
C GLU A 136 -27.64 6.63 -4.74
N GLU A 137 -27.15 7.72 -4.16
CA GLU A 137 -25.91 7.73 -3.38
C GLU A 137 -26.13 6.92 -2.08
N TYR A 138 -25.17 6.08 -1.69
CA TYR A 138 -25.17 5.36 -0.42
C TYR A 138 -24.19 5.99 0.57
N ALA A 139 -22.88 5.74 0.42
CA ALA A 139 -21.83 6.31 1.26
C ALA A 139 -21.01 7.40 0.55
N ALA A 140 -21.56 8.02 -0.51
CA ALA A 140 -20.85 8.99 -1.36
C ALA A 140 -20.26 10.18 -0.59
N LEU A 141 -20.95 10.72 0.42
CA LEU A 141 -20.42 11.81 1.25
C LEU A 141 -19.15 11.37 2.01
N LEU A 142 -19.20 10.19 2.64
CA LEU A 142 -18.07 9.62 3.37
C LEU A 142 -16.91 9.30 2.43
N ILE A 143 -17.16 8.66 1.27
CA ILE A 143 -16.10 8.34 0.30
C ILE A 143 -15.40 9.60 -0.19
N ARG A 144 -16.15 10.67 -0.50
CA ARG A 144 -15.55 11.96 -0.88
C ARG A 144 -14.69 12.55 0.23
N LYS A 145 -15.19 12.54 1.48
CA LYS A 145 -14.46 13.04 2.65
C LYS A 145 -13.17 12.26 2.86
N TYR A 146 -13.27 10.93 2.93
CA TYR A 146 -12.15 10.04 3.20
C TYR A 146 -11.13 9.99 2.05
N THR A 147 -11.56 10.20 0.81
CA THR A 147 -10.61 10.40 -0.30
C THR A 147 -9.81 11.70 -0.14
N ARG A 148 -10.44 12.78 0.33
CA ARG A 148 -9.79 14.09 0.50
C ARG A 148 -8.82 14.12 1.69
N CYS A 149 -9.17 13.50 2.81
CA CYS A 149 -8.26 13.41 3.96
C CYS A 149 -7.24 12.25 3.82
N GLY A 150 -7.42 11.35 2.85
CA GLY A 150 -6.46 10.31 2.54
C GLY A 150 -6.67 8.97 3.23
N TRP A 151 -7.78 8.80 3.95
CA TRP A 151 -8.23 7.49 4.48
C TRP A 151 -8.67 6.54 3.35
N ILE A 152 -9.09 7.09 2.20
CA ILE A 152 -9.24 6.33 0.94
C ILE A 152 -8.19 6.85 -0.05
N ASP A 153 -7.39 5.95 -0.62
CA ASP A 153 -6.34 6.33 -1.57
C ASP A 153 -6.18 5.37 -2.76
N SER A 154 -7.02 4.35 -2.81
CA SER A 154 -7.09 3.35 -3.88
C SER A 154 -8.54 3.01 -4.23
N VAL A 155 -8.74 2.39 -5.39
CA VAL A 155 -10.02 1.79 -5.77
C VAL A 155 -9.84 0.28 -5.86
N HIS A 156 -10.72 -0.46 -5.20
CA HIS A 156 -10.78 -1.90 -5.38
C HIS A 156 -11.75 -2.10 -6.53
N SER A 157 -11.22 -2.32 -7.73
CA SER A 157 -11.95 -2.26 -8.99
C SER A 157 -13.06 -1.17 -9.07
N TYR A 158 -14.16 -1.43 -9.78
CA TYR A 158 -15.37 -0.58 -9.73
C TYR A 158 -16.39 -1.06 -8.69
N GLY A 159 -16.31 -2.32 -8.26
CA GLY A 159 -17.32 -2.89 -7.38
C GLY A 159 -17.07 -4.34 -7.07
N ASP A 160 -17.80 -4.82 -6.07
CA ASP A 160 -17.83 -6.24 -5.72
C ASP A 160 -18.95 -6.93 -6.50
N PHE A 161 -18.57 -7.77 -7.48
CA PHE A 161 -19.50 -8.53 -8.33
C PHE A 161 -19.43 -10.03 -8.06
N ASN A 162 -18.89 -10.47 -6.92
CA ASN A 162 -18.75 -11.89 -6.59
C ASN A 162 -20.08 -12.66 -6.67
N ARG A 163 -20.02 -13.84 -7.29
CA ARG A 163 -21.16 -14.77 -7.39
C ARG A 163 -20.84 -16.14 -6.82
N ASN A 164 -21.83 -16.83 -6.28
CA ASN A 164 -21.76 -18.24 -5.89
C ASN A 164 -21.63 -19.16 -7.10
N ASP A 165 -22.29 -18.82 -8.22
CA ASP A 165 -22.07 -19.45 -9.53
C ASP A 165 -21.11 -18.56 -10.35
N PRO A 166 -19.81 -18.89 -10.39
CA PRO A 166 -18.80 -18.04 -11.00
C PRO A 166 -18.87 -18.10 -12.53
N GLY A 167 -19.43 -17.07 -13.18
CA GLY A 167 -19.52 -16.99 -14.64
C GLY A 167 -20.41 -15.84 -15.14
N PRO A 168 -21.65 -15.70 -14.63
CA PRO A 168 -22.47 -14.52 -14.87
C PRO A 168 -21.89 -13.32 -14.11
N THR A 169 -21.77 -12.19 -14.81
CA THR A 169 -21.39 -10.91 -14.20
C THR A 169 -22.51 -9.90 -14.36
N SER A 170 -22.63 -8.99 -13.39
CA SER A 170 -23.47 -7.80 -13.52
C SER A 170 -22.66 -6.54 -13.82
N PHE A 171 -21.33 -6.65 -13.94
CA PHE A 171 -20.52 -5.56 -14.41
C PHE A 171 -20.88 -5.21 -15.86
N THR A 172 -20.95 -3.92 -16.15
CA THR A 172 -21.07 -3.39 -17.51
C THR A 172 -20.10 -2.23 -17.67
N ARG A 173 -19.62 -2.00 -18.90
CA ARG A 173 -18.79 -0.84 -19.21
C ARG A 173 -19.43 0.50 -18.80
N ALA A 174 -20.76 0.59 -18.82
CA ALA A 174 -21.49 1.79 -18.35
C ALA A 174 -21.21 2.13 -16.87
N ILE A 175 -20.93 1.12 -16.03
CA ILE A 175 -20.51 1.33 -14.64
C ILE A 175 -19.13 2.01 -14.60
N ALA A 176 -18.19 1.58 -15.45
CA ALA A 176 -16.87 2.20 -15.56
C ALA A 176 -16.96 3.66 -16.01
N GLU A 177 -17.73 3.92 -17.08
CA GLU A 177 -17.96 5.26 -17.63
C GLU A 177 -18.54 6.23 -16.60
N ARG A 178 -19.59 5.78 -15.88
CA ARG A 178 -20.23 6.58 -14.83
C ARG A 178 -19.31 6.80 -13.64
N SER A 179 -18.57 5.78 -13.21
CA SER A 179 -17.62 5.88 -12.10
C SER A 179 -16.52 6.90 -12.39
N ILE A 180 -15.86 6.80 -13.55
CA ILE A 180 -14.81 7.74 -13.95
C ILE A 180 -15.35 9.15 -14.15
N THR A 181 -16.55 9.28 -14.72
CA THR A 181 -17.21 10.60 -14.85
C THR A 181 -17.43 11.22 -13.49
N GLU A 182 -17.90 10.45 -12.51
CA GLU A 182 -18.12 10.94 -11.16
C GLU A 182 -16.81 11.32 -10.46
N TRP A 183 -15.75 10.51 -10.60
CA TRP A 183 -14.43 10.83 -10.07
C TRP A 183 -13.93 12.16 -10.60
N LYS A 184 -13.98 12.37 -11.93
CA LYS A 184 -13.60 13.63 -12.57
C LYS A 184 -14.46 14.79 -12.08
N ARG A 185 -15.79 14.61 -12.03
CA ARG A 185 -16.74 15.65 -11.61
C ARG A 185 -16.52 16.11 -10.18
N ARG A 186 -16.10 15.21 -9.29
CA ARG A 186 -15.91 15.49 -7.86
C ARG A 186 -14.46 15.83 -7.50
N GLY A 187 -13.53 15.74 -8.45
CA GLY A 187 -12.10 15.91 -8.20
C GLY A 187 -11.51 14.82 -7.31
N LEU A 188 -12.07 13.61 -7.36
CA LEU A 188 -11.47 12.44 -6.71
C LEU A 188 -10.27 12.02 -7.54
N GLN A 189 -9.15 11.71 -6.89
CA GLN A 189 -7.90 11.36 -7.56
C GLN A 189 -7.44 10.00 -7.05
N TYR A 190 -7.61 8.98 -7.88
CA TYR A 190 -7.14 7.63 -7.61
C TYR A 190 -5.99 7.31 -8.56
N THR A 191 -4.92 6.75 -8.02
CA THR A 191 -3.74 6.33 -8.79
C THR A 191 -3.47 4.83 -8.68
N VAL A 192 -4.13 4.16 -7.73
CA VAL A 192 -3.97 2.76 -7.38
C VAL A 192 -5.26 2.01 -7.67
N TRP A 193 -5.17 0.95 -8.46
CA TRP A 193 -6.25 0.01 -8.78
C TRP A 193 -5.90 -1.36 -8.20
N ILE A 194 -6.87 -2.01 -7.57
CA ILE A 194 -6.72 -3.33 -6.97
C ILE A 194 -7.80 -4.25 -7.56
N ASP A 195 -7.39 -5.28 -8.29
CA ASP A 195 -8.29 -6.33 -8.81
C ASP A 195 -9.02 -7.06 -7.70
N HIS A 196 -10.23 -7.57 -7.97
CA HIS A 196 -11.09 -8.20 -6.97
C HIS A 196 -11.56 -9.62 -7.31
N GLY A 197 -11.70 -10.46 -6.30
CA GLY A 197 -12.67 -11.56 -6.29
C GLY A 197 -12.51 -12.65 -7.35
N ASN A 198 -13.64 -13.31 -7.65
CA ASN A 198 -13.70 -14.47 -8.56
C ASN A 198 -13.98 -14.06 -10.02
N SER A 199 -14.23 -15.04 -10.90
CA SER A 199 -14.41 -14.83 -12.34
C SER A 199 -15.63 -13.98 -12.74
N SER A 200 -16.50 -13.63 -11.80
CA SER A 200 -17.59 -12.67 -12.03
C SER A 200 -17.08 -11.23 -12.08
N ASN A 201 -15.86 -10.97 -11.60
CA ASN A 201 -15.20 -9.66 -11.64
C ASN A 201 -14.43 -9.46 -12.95
N VAL A 202 -15.15 -9.53 -14.06
CA VAL A 202 -14.60 -9.41 -15.42
C VAL A 202 -13.94 -8.06 -15.71
N GLN A 203 -14.21 -7.04 -14.90
CA GLN A 203 -13.56 -5.73 -14.95
C GLN A 203 -12.09 -5.76 -14.53
N ASN A 204 -11.62 -6.85 -13.91
CA ASN A 204 -10.23 -6.98 -13.51
C ASN A 204 -9.28 -6.87 -14.71
N LEU A 205 -8.04 -6.46 -14.41
CA LEU A 205 -7.00 -6.23 -15.39
C LEU A 205 -6.07 -7.44 -15.48
N GLY A 206 -5.78 -7.87 -16.70
CA GLY A 206 -4.77 -8.89 -16.96
C GLY A 206 -3.35 -8.33 -17.03
N HIS A 207 -2.44 -9.21 -17.43
CA HIS A 207 -1.10 -8.86 -17.89
C HIS A 207 -0.87 -9.48 -19.27
N LYS A 208 -0.28 -8.72 -20.20
CA LYS A 208 0.05 -9.21 -21.53
C LYS A 208 1.04 -10.37 -21.44
N GLY A 209 0.65 -11.52 -21.97
CA GLY A 209 1.48 -12.73 -21.96
C GLY A 209 1.15 -13.71 -20.83
N SER A 210 0.29 -13.32 -19.88
CA SER A 210 -0.33 -14.26 -18.93
C SER A 210 -1.63 -14.83 -19.51
N PRO A 211 -1.95 -16.11 -19.24
CA PRO A 211 -3.25 -16.67 -19.59
C PRO A 211 -4.38 -15.83 -18.96
N ARG A 212 -5.31 -15.35 -19.78
CA ARG A 212 -6.55 -14.74 -19.29
C ARG A 212 -7.45 -15.84 -18.77
N THR A 213 -7.92 -15.71 -17.54
CA THR A 213 -8.92 -16.63 -16.99
C THR A 213 -10.30 -15.99 -17.04
N TYR A 214 -10.40 -14.72 -16.67
CA TYR A 214 -11.67 -13.97 -16.69
C TYR A 214 -11.48 -12.45 -16.85
N GLN A 215 -10.24 -11.96 -16.81
CA GLN A 215 -9.90 -10.53 -16.86
C GLN A 215 -10.19 -9.99 -18.26
N GLY A 216 -11.22 -9.15 -18.37
CA GLY A 216 -11.69 -8.54 -19.60
C GLY A 216 -11.59 -7.01 -19.62
N GLY A 217 -11.10 -6.38 -18.54
CA GLY A 217 -11.01 -4.92 -18.43
C GLY A 217 -9.97 -4.29 -19.35
N ASP A 218 -8.92 -5.04 -19.71
CA ASP A 218 -7.81 -4.63 -20.56
C ASP A 218 -7.79 -5.31 -21.94
N ASP A 219 -8.87 -5.98 -22.35
CA ASP A 219 -9.01 -6.60 -23.66
C ASP A 219 -9.94 -5.76 -24.57
N PRO A 220 -9.44 -5.10 -25.63
CA PRO A 220 -10.27 -4.28 -26.53
C PRO A 220 -11.41 -5.04 -27.22
N SER A 221 -11.35 -6.36 -27.29
CA SER A 221 -12.42 -7.19 -27.88
C SER A 221 -13.52 -7.57 -26.88
N SER A 222 -13.26 -7.37 -25.58
CA SER A 222 -14.19 -7.68 -24.51
C SER A 222 -15.27 -6.60 -24.38
N PRO A 223 -16.55 -6.96 -24.15
CA PRO A 223 -17.60 -6.00 -23.82
C PRO A 223 -17.35 -5.29 -22.47
N TYR A 224 -16.40 -5.79 -21.68
CA TYR A 224 -16.02 -5.27 -20.36
C TYR A 224 -14.77 -4.38 -20.41
N TYR A 225 -14.20 -4.15 -21.60
CA TYR A 225 -13.05 -3.26 -21.79
C TYR A 225 -13.30 -1.90 -21.14
N HIS A 226 -12.31 -1.34 -20.44
CA HIS A 226 -12.41 0.00 -19.84
C HIS A 226 -11.07 0.71 -19.60
N THR A 227 -9.93 0.07 -19.90
CA THR A 227 -8.61 0.69 -19.67
C THR A 227 -8.38 1.94 -20.52
N ASP A 228 -9.06 2.08 -21.66
CA ASP A 228 -9.10 3.31 -22.45
C ASP A 228 -9.72 4.50 -21.70
N LEU A 229 -10.51 4.23 -20.66
CA LEU A 229 -11.05 5.23 -19.75
C LEU A 229 -10.17 5.38 -18.50
N LEU A 230 -9.74 4.25 -17.93
CA LEU A 230 -9.09 4.17 -16.63
C LEU A 230 -7.67 4.76 -16.61
N ILE A 231 -6.88 4.45 -17.63
CA ILE A 231 -5.48 4.89 -17.68
C ILE A 231 -5.38 6.39 -17.99
N PRO A 232 -6.11 6.95 -18.99
CA PRO A 232 -6.11 8.40 -19.19
C PRO A 232 -6.71 9.20 -18.03
N TYR A 233 -7.51 8.59 -17.16
CA TYR A 233 -7.98 9.23 -15.92
C TYR A 233 -6.84 9.44 -14.91
N GLY A 234 -5.88 8.51 -14.81
CA GLY A 234 -4.70 8.68 -13.96
C GLY A 234 -4.25 7.46 -13.14
N ILE A 235 -4.94 6.31 -13.26
CA ILE A 235 -4.47 5.05 -12.67
C ILE A 235 -3.10 4.70 -13.28
N ARG A 236 -2.17 4.35 -12.40
CA ARG A 236 -0.79 4.02 -12.78
C ARG A 236 -0.22 2.83 -12.03
N PHE A 237 -0.75 2.53 -10.84
CA PHE A 237 -0.36 1.39 -10.04
C PHE A 237 -1.51 0.37 -10.04
N VAL A 238 -1.21 -0.88 -10.37
CA VAL A 238 -2.19 -1.95 -10.50
C VAL A 238 -1.72 -3.14 -9.68
N TRP A 239 -2.54 -3.60 -8.75
CA TRP A 239 -2.42 -4.95 -8.23
C TRP A 239 -3.33 -5.85 -9.05
N HIS A 240 -2.73 -6.64 -9.92
CA HIS A 240 -3.47 -7.56 -10.80
C HIS A 240 -3.55 -8.94 -10.16
N SER A 241 -4.67 -9.61 -10.39
CA SER A 241 -5.04 -10.90 -9.77
C SER A 241 -4.13 -12.08 -10.11
N ALA A 242 -3.12 -11.93 -10.98
CA ALA A 242 -2.40 -13.07 -11.55
C ALA A 242 -1.37 -13.76 -10.62
N SER A 243 -1.11 -13.22 -9.42
CA SER A 243 0.00 -13.73 -8.59
C SER A 243 -0.24 -13.74 -7.08
N SER A 244 -1.48 -13.55 -6.59
CA SER A 244 -1.73 -13.45 -5.14
C SER A 244 -1.22 -14.67 -4.35
N ALA A 245 -1.22 -15.86 -4.96
CA ALA A 245 -0.70 -17.09 -4.37
C ALA A 245 0.82 -17.14 -4.18
N ASP A 246 1.58 -16.34 -4.95
CA ASP A 246 3.06 -16.34 -4.95
C ASP A 246 3.66 -15.14 -4.18
N GLU A 247 2.79 -14.32 -3.58
CA GLU A 247 3.12 -13.10 -2.85
C GLU A 247 3.54 -13.37 -1.41
N VAL A 248 4.68 -14.05 -1.26
CA VAL A 248 5.18 -14.58 0.03
C VAL A 248 6.38 -13.82 0.61
N ASP A 249 6.88 -12.79 -0.08
CA ASP A 249 8.04 -12.01 0.38
C ASP A 249 7.60 -10.76 1.13
N PHE A 250 7.80 -10.77 2.45
CA PHE A 250 7.49 -9.63 3.33
C PHE A 250 8.38 -8.41 3.11
N SER A 251 9.63 -8.61 2.67
CA SER A 251 10.62 -7.56 2.46
C SER A 251 11.15 -7.63 1.05
N ARG A 252 10.97 -6.55 0.28
CA ARG A 252 11.41 -6.44 -1.11
C ARG A 252 12.35 -5.26 -1.30
N SER A 253 13.17 -5.33 -2.35
CA SER A 253 14.01 -4.20 -2.75
C SER A 253 13.15 -3.05 -3.30
N ASP A 254 12.07 -3.38 -3.99
CA ASP A 254 11.21 -2.44 -4.68
C ASP A 254 9.77 -2.90 -4.54
N LEU A 255 8.83 -1.95 -4.59
CA LEU A 255 7.40 -2.26 -4.54
C LEU A 255 6.81 -2.46 -5.92
N ILE A 256 7.43 -1.89 -6.96
CA ILE A 256 6.84 -1.82 -8.30
C ILE A 256 7.58 -2.69 -9.33
N TYR A 257 6.83 -3.21 -10.31
CA TYR A 257 7.35 -3.97 -11.45
C TYR A 257 6.57 -3.62 -12.73
N PRO A 258 7.19 -3.65 -13.91
CA PRO A 258 6.55 -3.16 -15.13
C PRO A 258 5.46 -4.12 -15.60
N ILE A 259 4.27 -3.60 -15.93
CA ILE A 259 3.17 -4.34 -16.56
C ILE A 259 2.82 -3.67 -17.88
N VAL A 260 2.71 -4.49 -18.94
CA VAL A 260 1.99 -4.14 -20.16
C VAL A 260 0.65 -4.85 -20.12
N LEU A 261 -0.43 -4.10 -20.31
CA LEU A 261 -1.80 -4.60 -20.34
C LEU A 261 -2.15 -5.19 -21.72
N GLY A 262 -3.27 -5.89 -21.82
CA GLY A 262 -3.75 -6.54 -23.05
C GLY A 262 -3.84 -5.62 -24.27
N ASP A 263 -4.32 -4.42 -24.04
CA ASP A 263 -4.46 -3.35 -25.04
C ASP A 263 -3.15 -2.61 -25.35
N GLY A 264 -2.05 -3.02 -24.71
CA GLY A 264 -0.72 -2.43 -24.89
C GLY A 264 -0.44 -1.21 -24.00
N GLN A 265 -1.41 -0.74 -23.21
CA GLN A 265 -1.16 0.30 -22.23
C GLN A 265 -0.21 -0.17 -21.13
N LYS A 266 0.51 0.76 -20.53
CA LYS A 266 1.55 0.48 -19.54
C LYS A 266 1.12 0.99 -18.17
N VAL A 267 1.30 0.14 -17.16
CA VAL A 267 1.11 0.45 -15.75
C VAL A 267 2.23 -0.15 -14.93
N TRP A 268 2.45 0.35 -13.72
CA TRP A 268 3.27 -0.33 -12.74
C TRP A 268 2.42 -1.34 -11.97
N GLY A 269 2.81 -2.61 -12.05
CA GLY A 269 2.42 -3.58 -11.06
C GLY A 269 2.99 -3.21 -9.69
N PHE A 270 2.34 -3.62 -8.61
CA PHE A 270 2.96 -3.55 -7.30
C PHE A 270 2.78 -4.84 -6.51
N HIS A 271 3.78 -5.16 -5.70
CA HIS A 271 3.78 -6.34 -4.85
C HIS A 271 2.94 -6.12 -3.60
N ARG A 272 2.20 -7.13 -3.18
CA ARG A 272 1.67 -7.24 -1.82
C ARG A 272 2.32 -8.44 -1.12
N TYR A 273 2.38 -8.43 0.21
CA TYR A 273 2.57 -9.62 1.02
C TYR A 273 1.19 -10.10 1.44
N SER A 274 0.76 -11.22 0.88
CA SER A 274 -0.62 -11.72 1.02
C SER A 274 -0.70 -13.20 1.39
N CYS A 275 0.38 -13.97 1.22
CA CYS A 275 0.41 -15.41 1.46
C CYS A 275 1.55 -15.86 2.39
N ALA A 276 1.32 -16.95 3.12
CA ALA A 276 2.38 -17.65 3.84
C ALA A 276 3.26 -18.45 2.86
N LYS A 277 4.58 -18.47 3.12
CA LYS A 277 5.52 -19.26 2.34
C LYS A 277 5.42 -20.74 2.71
N HIS A 278 5.09 -21.59 1.72
CA HIS A 278 5.06 -23.04 1.87
C HIS A 278 6.03 -23.73 0.90
N TRP A 279 6.73 -24.77 1.35
CA TRP A 279 7.68 -25.52 0.52
C TRP A 279 6.99 -26.49 -0.46
N PHE A 280 5.73 -26.85 -0.19
CA PHE A 280 4.92 -27.74 -1.02
C PHE A 280 3.45 -27.28 -1.05
N PRO A 281 3.10 -26.21 -1.78
CA PRO A 281 1.72 -25.75 -1.81
C PRO A 281 0.87 -26.67 -2.70
N LYS A 282 -0.25 -27.15 -2.15
CA LYS A 282 -1.41 -27.60 -2.97
C LYS A 282 -2.41 -26.46 -3.20
N ASN A 283 -2.46 -25.48 -2.29
CA ASN A 283 -3.32 -24.29 -2.31
C ASN A 283 -2.61 -23.09 -1.64
N PRO A 284 -2.94 -21.84 -2.00
CA PRO A 284 -2.46 -20.65 -1.31
C PRO A 284 -3.00 -20.55 0.13
N ASP A 285 -2.14 -20.14 1.07
CA ASP A 285 -2.49 -19.83 2.47
C ASP A 285 -2.54 -18.30 2.64
N PHE A 286 -3.68 -17.73 2.29
CA PHE A 286 -3.91 -16.29 2.34
C PHE A 286 -3.94 -15.79 3.79
N LEU A 287 -3.20 -14.70 4.04
CA LEU A 287 -3.03 -14.12 5.36
C LEU A 287 -3.75 -12.78 5.53
N TRP A 288 -4.31 -12.20 4.47
CA TRP A 288 -4.86 -10.83 4.39
C TRP A 288 -6.14 -10.57 5.21
N SER A 289 -6.23 -11.11 6.42
CA SER A 289 -7.27 -10.86 7.40
C SER A 289 -6.64 -10.30 8.69
N PRO A 290 -7.29 -9.36 9.39
CA PRO A 290 -6.79 -8.84 10.66
C PRO A 290 -6.63 -9.95 11.71
N TYR A 291 -7.41 -11.03 11.64
CA TYR A 291 -7.29 -12.21 12.51
C TYR A 291 -6.01 -13.02 12.33
N LEU A 292 -5.27 -12.78 11.25
CA LEU A 292 -4.02 -13.45 10.92
C LEU A 292 -2.83 -12.49 10.94
N LEU A 293 -3.02 -11.26 11.41
CA LEU A 293 -1.99 -10.21 11.39
C LEU A 293 -0.73 -10.61 12.18
N GLN A 294 -0.90 -11.33 13.29
CA GLN A 294 0.19 -11.92 14.09
C GLN A 294 1.04 -12.93 13.31
N ARG A 295 0.50 -13.56 12.27
CA ARG A 295 1.27 -14.44 11.35
C ARG A 295 2.03 -13.63 10.30
N GLN A 296 1.57 -12.43 9.98
CA GLN A 296 2.21 -11.56 8.99
C GLN A 296 3.30 -10.70 9.61
N VAL A 297 2.99 -10.04 10.73
CA VAL A 297 3.83 -9.04 11.39
C VAL A 297 4.53 -9.69 12.59
N THR A 298 5.44 -10.61 12.28
CA THR A 298 6.33 -11.22 13.27
C THR A 298 7.54 -10.34 13.51
N GLU A 299 8.21 -10.53 14.65
CA GLU A 299 9.50 -9.87 14.94
C GLU A 299 10.53 -10.15 13.84
N ASP A 300 10.61 -11.39 13.36
CA ASP A 300 11.53 -11.79 12.30
C ASP A 300 11.24 -11.07 10.98
N ASN A 301 9.96 -10.93 10.62
CA ASN A 301 9.56 -10.23 9.40
C ASN A 301 9.90 -8.74 9.47
N LEU A 302 9.61 -8.09 10.59
CA LEU A 302 9.95 -6.68 10.81
C LEU A 302 11.46 -6.46 10.88
N SER A 303 12.19 -7.30 11.60
CA SER A 303 13.66 -7.23 11.69
C SER A 303 14.29 -7.38 10.32
N ARG A 304 13.87 -8.38 9.53
CA ARG A 304 14.33 -8.58 8.15
C ARG A 304 14.00 -7.39 7.25
N LEU A 305 12.81 -6.81 7.38
CA LEU A 305 12.43 -5.60 6.63
C LEU A 305 13.38 -4.44 6.94
N ILE A 306 13.67 -4.20 8.22
CA ILE A 306 14.53 -3.12 8.71
C ILE A 306 16.01 -3.35 8.37
N GLU A 307 16.51 -4.56 8.54
CA GLU A 307 17.91 -4.94 8.24
C GLU A 307 18.22 -4.83 6.75
N HIS A 308 17.26 -5.23 5.90
CA HIS A 308 17.43 -5.16 4.46
C HIS A 308 17.24 -3.74 3.90
N GLY A 309 16.75 -2.81 4.71
CA GLY A 309 16.25 -1.52 4.23
C GLY A 309 15.25 -1.72 3.09
N GLY A 310 14.25 -2.57 3.34
CA GLY A 310 13.29 -3.01 2.34
C GLY A 310 12.02 -2.19 2.31
N PHE A 311 11.17 -2.53 1.35
CA PHE A 311 9.79 -2.08 1.29
C PHE A 311 8.83 -3.25 1.52
N CYS A 312 7.70 -2.95 2.14
CA CYS A 312 6.59 -3.88 2.32
C CYS A 312 5.25 -3.20 1.96
N SER A 313 4.36 -3.95 1.31
CA SER A 313 2.96 -3.58 1.13
C SER A 313 2.14 -4.74 1.69
N LEU A 314 1.61 -4.55 2.89
CA LEU A 314 0.95 -5.58 3.67
C LEU A 314 -0.52 -5.69 3.26
N ALA A 315 -0.93 -6.78 2.61
CA ALA A 315 -2.32 -6.96 2.20
C ALA A 315 -3.23 -7.17 3.40
N GLN A 316 -4.39 -6.50 3.43
CA GLN A 316 -5.40 -6.67 4.47
C GLN A 316 -6.82 -6.52 3.90
N HIS A 317 -7.78 -7.17 4.54
CA HIS A 317 -9.21 -6.89 4.53
C HIS A 317 -9.59 -6.42 5.93
N LEU A 318 -9.36 -5.15 6.25
CA LEU A 318 -9.50 -4.64 7.62
C LEU A 318 -10.94 -4.69 8.15
N GLY A 319 -11.94 -4.74 7.28
CA GLY A 319 -13.34 -4.99 7.67
C GLY A 319 -13.54 -6.36 8.31
N GLY A 320 -12.58 -7.28 8.14
CA GLY A 320 -12.66 -8.64 8.63
C GLY A 320 -13.44 -9.55 7.68
N PRO A 321 -13.36 -10.86 7.90
CA PRO A 321 -14.15 -11.80 7.11
C PRO A 321 -15.63 -11.70 7.50
N ILE A 322 -16.48 -12.16 6.59
CA ILE A 322 -17.92 -12.27 6.79
C ILE A 322 -18.21 -13.03 8.09
N ASP A 323 -19.22 -12.57 8.81
CA ASP A 323 -19.70 -13.07 10.10
C ASP A 323 -18.72 -12.91 11.28
N LEU A 324 -17.62 -12.16 11.10
CA LEU A 324 -16.70 -11.73 12.16
C LEU A 324 -16.74 -10.22 12.37
N TYR A 325 -17.51 -9.78 13.36
CA TYR A 325 -17.87 -8.37 13.57
C TYR A 325 -16.89 -7.55 14.41
N LEU A 326 -15.60 -7.87 14.34
CA LEU A 326 -14.56 -7.16 15.05
C LEU A 326 -13.37 -6.96 14.11
N ALA A 327 -13.26 -5.74 13.59
CA ALA A 327 -12.17 -5.37 12.68
C ALA A 327 -10.78 -5.67 13.27
N PHE A 328 -10.61 -5.50 14.58
CA PHE A 328 -9.35 -5.79 15.28
C PHE A 328 -9.57 -6.73 16.46
N PRO A 329 -9.39 -8.05 16.29
CA PRO A 329 -9.33 -8.97 17.42
C PRO A 329 -8.11 -8.66 18.30
N GLU A 330 -8.13 -9.13 19.56
CA GLU A 330 -7.07 -8.84 20.53
C GLU A 330 -5.68 -9.23 20.00
N GLU A 331 -5.61 -10.35 19.26
CA GLU A 331 -4.40 -10.86 18.62
C GLU A 331 -3.82 -9.94 17.54
N ALA A 332 -4.65 -9.06 16.93
CA ALA A 332 -4.21 -8.08 15.94
C ALA A 332 -3.57 -6.84 16.59
N LEU A 333 -3.88 -6.55 17.85
CA LEU A 333 -3.44 -5.31 18.50
C LEU A 333 -1.93 -5.26 18.72
N GLY A 334 -1.33 -6.34 19.22
CA GLY A 334 0.12 -6.42 19.45
C GLY A 334 0.96 -6.10 18.19
N PRO A 335 0.70 -6.79 17.06
CA PRO A 335 1.27 -6.45 15.76
C PRO A 335 1.16 -4.97 15.35
N LEU A 336 -0.03 -4.39 15.44
CA LEU A 336 -0.27 -3.00 15.05
C LEU A 336 0.44 -2.00 15.96
N ARG A 337 0.47 -2.28 17.27
CA ARG A 337 1.21 -1.48 18.25
C ARG A 337 2.69 -1.49 17.96
N ARG A 338 3.27 -2.64 17.65
CA ARG A 338 4.69 -2.74 17.26
C ARG A 338 5.02 -1.93 16.01
N ILE A 339 4.15 -1.97 14.99
CA ILE A 339 4.30 -1.12 13.79
C ILE A 339 4.27 0.37 14.16
N SER A 340 3.31 0.78 14.99
CA SER A 340 3.17 2.16 15.47
C SER A 340 4.40 2.61 16.28
N GLU A 341 4.91 1.77 17.18
CA GLU A 341 6.12 2.06 17.96
C GLU A 341 7.33 2.27 17.05
N LEU A 342 7.56 1.39 16.07
CA LEU A 342 8.66 1.51 15.12
C LEU A 342 8.54 2.77 14.24
N PHE A 343 7.30 3.18 13.93
CA PHE A 343 7.03 4.43 13.21
C PHE A 343 7.38 5.66 14.04
N HIS A 344 6.86 5.75 15.25
CA HIS A 344 7.11 6.90 16.14
C HIS A 344 8.56 6.99 16.62
N GLN A 345 9.28 5.86 16.68
CA GLN A 345 10.73 5.83 16.92
C GLN A 345 11.58 6.25 15.72
N GLY A 346 10.98 6.48 14.54
CA GLY A 346 11.73 6.84 13.34
C GLY A 346 12.47 5.67 12.69
N THR A 347 12.08 4.43 12.98
CA THR A 347 12.74 3.22 12.43
C THR A 347 12.07 2.74 11.14
N LEU A 348 10.73 2.65 11.14
CA LEU A 348 9.92 2.16 10.01
C LEU A 348 8.98 3.25 9.54
N LEU A 349 9.10 3.69 8.28
CA LEU A 349 8.08 4.58 7.71
C LEU A 349 6.80 3.78 7.49
N VAL A 350 5.66 4.30 7.97
CA VAL A 350 4.33 3.81 7.60
C VAL A 350 3.65 4.91 6.80
N ALA A 351 3.22 4.58 5.59
CA ALA A 351 2.54 5.52 4.71
C ALA A 351 1.41 4.83 3.93
N ARG A 352 0.40 5.61 3.55
CA ARG A 352 -0.71 5.11 2.73
C ARG A 352 -0.18 4.58 1.39
N THR A 353 -0.85 3.57 0.83
CA THR A 353 -0.35 2.78 -0.31
C THR A 353 0.05 3.65 -1.50
N SER A 354 -0.81 4.58 -1.92
CA SER A 354 -0.55 5.50 -3.04
C SER A 354 0.70 6.35 -2.83
N ARG A 355 0.91 6.85 -1.60
CA ARG A 355 2.06 7.69 -1.23
C ARG A 355 3.34 6.89 -1.26
N LEU A 356 3.34 5.67 -0.71
CA LEU A 356 4.53 4.83 -0.69
C LEU A 356 4.91 4.32 -2.09
N LEU A 357 3.93 3.91 -2.90
CA LEU A 357 4.17 3.51 -4.29
C LEU A 357 4.72 4.65 -5.12
N ARG A 358 4.16 5.86 -4.96
CA ARG A 358 4.65 7.05 -5.65
C ARG A 358 6.07 7.42 -5.22
N TYR A 359 6.35 7.36 -3.92
CA TYR A 359 7.70 7.58 -3.41
C TYR A 359 8.69 6.55 -3.98
N ASN A 360 8.34 5.25 -3.98
CA ASN A 360 9.20 4.21 -4.53
C ASN A 360 9.50 4.43 -6.02
N GLN A 361 8.48 4.80 -6.81
CA GLN A 361 8.65 5.17 -8.22
C GLN A 361 9.58 6.37 -8.40
N VAL A 362 9.31 7.48 -7.72
CA VAL A 362 10.10 8.71 -7.86
C VAL A 362 11.54 8.47 -7.40
N ASN A 363 11.73 7.87 -6.23
CA ASN A 363 13.04 7.59 -5.67
C ASN A 363 13.89 6.66 -6.55
N ASN A 364 13.26 5.75 -7.30
CA ASN A 364 13.94 4.85 -8.21
C ASN A 364 14.38 5.48 -9.52
N PHE A 365 13.76 6.59 -9.94
CA PHE A 365 13.97 7.15 -11.28
C PHE A 365 14.29 8.65 -11.28
N LEU A 366 14.43 9.28 -10.11
CA LEU A 366 14.75 10.70 -9.97
C LEU A 366 16.17 11.01 -10.46
N ARG A 367 16.28 11.94 -11.41
CA ARG A 367 17.55 12.53 -11.81
C ARG A 367 17.88 13.74 -10.96
N PHE A 368 19.16 13.86 -10.62
CA PHE A 368 19.70 15.04 -9.96
C PHE A 368 21.11 15.32 -10.48
N GLN A 369 21.56 16.55 -10.27
CA GLN A 369 22.92 16.99 -10.53
C GLN A 369 23.49 17.62 -9.26
N VAL A 370 24.81 17.62 -9.13
CA VAL A 370 25.50 18.33 -8.05
C VAL A 370 26.44 19.35 -8.66
N GLN A 371 26.38 20.58 -8.16
CA GLN A 371 27.31 21.66 -8.50
C GLN A 371 28.00 22.11 -7.21
N ALA A 372 29.29 22.36 -7.26
CA ALA A 372 30.05 22.88 -6.12
C ALA A 372 30.57 24.28 -6.45
N ASP A 373 30.49 25.18 -5.48
CA ASP A 373 31.03 26.53 -5.54
C ASP A 373 31.72 26.88 -4.22
N SER A 374 32.13 28.15 -4.05
CA SER A 374 32.81 28.62 -2.83
C SER A 374 31.93 28.62 -1.58
N GLU A 375 30.61 28.54 -1.73
CA GLU A 375 29.63 28.59 -0.64
C GLU A 375 29.11 27.19 -0.24
N GLY A 376 29.39 26.15 -1.05
CA GLY A 376 29.06 24.77 -0.73
C GLY A 376 28.63 23.95 -1.95
N GLN A 377 27.82 22.93 -1.72
CA GLN A 377 27.27 22.06 -2.77
C GLN A 377 25.79 22.38 -3.02
N SER A 378 25.38 22.41 -4.27
CA SER A 378 23.99 22.58 -4.69
C SER A 378 23.51 21.30 -5.39
N ILE A 379 22.49 20.66 -4.84
CA ILE A 379 21.83 19.50 -5.46
C ILE A 379 20.62 20.01 -6.24
N ILE A 380 20.60 19.76 -7.55
CA ILE A 380 19.57 20.22 -8.47
C ILE A 380 18.70 19.04 -8.86
N LEU A 381 17.46 19.03 -8.38
CA LEU A 381 16.46 18.00 -8.68
C LEU A 381 15.88 18.23 -10.07
N GLY A 382 15.92 17.18 -10.89
CA GLY A 382 15.51 17.20 -12.29
C GLY A 382 14.22 16.44 -12.56
N THR A 383 14.21 15.70 -13.68
CA THR A 383 13.09 14.84 -14.09
C THR A 383 13.10 13.52 -13.35
N VAL A 384 11.96 12.83 -13.39
CA VAL A 384 11.89 11.40 -13.09
C VAL A 384 11.90 10.66 -14.42
N ASP A 385 12.97 9.95 -14.72
CA ASP A 385 13.16 9.19 -15.96
C ASP A 385 12.63 7.76 -15.80
N ASP A 386 11.31 7.65 -15.73
CA ASP A 386 10.64 6.36 -15.63
C ASP A 386 10.78 5.58 -16.96
N PRO A 387 11.48 4.44 -16.98
CA PRO A 387 11.75 3.69 -18.21
C PRO A 387 10.50 2.99 -18.76
N HIS A 388 9.43 2.88 -17.96
CA HIS A 388 8.23 2.16 -18.32
C HIS A 388 7.11 3.11 -18.75
N LEU A 389 6.79 4.10 -17.92
CA LEU A 389 5.73 5.08 -18.17
C LEU A 389 6.22 6.34 -18.91
N GLY A 390 7.53 6.52 -19.03
CA GLY A 390 8.15 7.69 -19.66
C GLY A 390 8.47 8.81 -18.68
N SER A 391 9.41 9.68 -19.07
CA SER A 391 9.89 10.75 -18.21
C SER A 391 8.81 11.77 -17.87
N PHE A 392 8.79 12.25 -16.63
CA PHE A 392 7.91 13.33 -16.20
C PHE A 392 8.63 14.32 -15.27
N LYS A 393 8.11 15.54 -15.21
CA LYS A 393 8.54 16.53 -14.24
C LYS A 393 7.79 16.28 -12.92
N PRO A 394 8.47 15.90 -11.82
CA PRO A 394 7.80 15.58 -10.56
C PRO A 394 7.15 16.81 -9.96
N SER A 395 5.97 16.70 -9.38
CA SER A 395 5.40 17.77 -8.55
C SER A 395 6.22 17.96 -7.27
N PHE A 396 5.95 19.03 -6.53
CA PHE A 396 6.62 19.21 -5.22
C PHE A 396 6.30 18.08 -4.24
N ASP A 397 5.06 17.60 -4.23
CA ASP A 397 4.60 16.50 -3.38
C ASP A 397 5.24 15.15 -3.77
N ASP A 398 5.61 14.97 -5.03
CA ASP A 398 6.37 13.80 -5.49
C ASP A 398 7.78 13.75 -4.91
N LEU A 399 8.37 14.91 -4.57
CA LEU A 399 9.75 15.01 -4.09
C LEU A 399 9.86 14.95 -2.56
N ARG A 400 8.74 14.96 -1.82
CA ARG A 400 8.76 14.88 -0.35
C ARG A 400 9.48 13.62 0.13
N GLY A 401 10.31 13.78 1.16
CA GLY A 401 11.15 12.70 1.69
C GLY A 401 12.34 12.31 0.81
N THR A 402 12.58 13.00 -0.30
CA THR A 402 13.86 12.85 -1.02
C THR A 402 14.96 13.34 -0.08
N THR A 403 15.90 12.45 0.23
CA THR A 403 16.98 12.74 1.18
C THR A 403 18.32 12.35 0.56
N PHE A 404 19.33 13.20 0.75
CA PHE A 404 20.70 12.94 0.35
C PHE A 404 21.61 12.89 1.56
N TYR A 405 22.39 11.82 1.71
CA TYR A 405 23.58 11.88 2.56
C TYR A 405 24.55 12.91 2.00
N CYS A 406 25.22 13.63 2.90
CA CYS A 406 26.22 14.64 2.60
C CYS A 406 27.11 14.84 3.83
N ASN A 407 28.33 15.36 3.67
CA ASN A 407 29.27 15.52 4.78
C ASN A 407 28.83 16.58 5.79
N ASP A 408 28.44 17.76 5.29
CA ASP A 408 27.94 18.86 6.10
C ASP A 408 26.62 19.36 5.52
N PRO A 409 25.46 18.95 6.08
CA PRO A 409 24.19 19.37 5.57
C PRO A 409 23.96 20.86 5.76
N SER A 410 24.76 21.64 6.49
CA SER A 410 24.57 23.10 6.63
C SER A 410 25.01 23.91 5.41
N THR A 411 25.93 23.36 4.61
CA THR A 411 26.49 24.00 3.40
C THR A 411 25.86 23.50 2.11
N VAL A 412 24.95 22.52 2.19
CA VAL A 412 24.25 21.98 1.02
C VAL A 412 22.95 22.75 0.73
N ARG A 413 22.70 23.07 -0.53
CA ARG A 413 21.46 23.70 -1.01
C ARG A 413 20.69 22.74 -1.90
N LEU A 414 19.35 22.77 -1.81
CA LEU A 414 18.47 21.99 -2.70
C LEU A 414 17.76 22.92 -3.68
N PHE A 415 17.77 22.55 -4.95
CA PHE A 415 17.11 23.26 -6.04
C PHE A 415 16.14 22.34 -6.75
N TYR A 416 15.06 22.92 -7.27
CA TYR A 416 14.16 22.25 -8.19
C TYR A 416 14.13 23.05 -9.50
N GLY A 417 14.82 22.53 -10.52
CA GLY A 417 15.21 23.33 -11.68
C GLY A 417 16.12 24.49 -11.27
N ASP A 418 15.71 25.71 -11.59
CA ASP A 418 16.43 26.96 -11.30
C ASP A 418 16.05 27.58 -9.94
N ARG A 419 15.07 27.02 -9.23
CA ARG A 419 14.55 27.60 -7.98
C ARG A 419 15.12 26.88 -6.77
N GLN A 420 15.76 27.63 -5.88
CA GLN A 420 16.12 27.10 -4.57
C GLN A 420 14.86 26.75 -3.80
N ILE A 421 14.87 25.57 -3.18
CA ILE A 421 13.78 25.11 -2.32
C ILE A 421 13.88 25.89 -1.00
N PRO A 422 12.81 26.57 -0.55
CA PRO A 422 12.85 27.33 0.70
C PRO A 422 13.17 26.46 1.93
N ASP A 423 13.94 26.99 2.87
CA ASP A 423 14.39 26.27 4.08
C ASP A 423 13.24 25.72 4.93
N GLN A 424 12.05 26.33 4.90
CA GLN A 424 10.87 25.82 5.60
C GLN A 424 10.41 24.44 5.10
N PHE A 425 10.85 24.00 3.91
CA PHE A 425 10.57 22.68 3.36
C PHE A 425 11.75 21.73 3.46
N ILE A 426 12.88 22.18 4.00
CA ILE A 426 14.09 21.41 4.14
C ILE A 426 14.27 21.00 5.60
N THR A 427 14.84 19.82 5.80
CA THR A 427 15.39 19.40 7.10
C THR A 427 16.85 19.06 6.91
N ARG A 428 17.71 19.65 7.74
CA ARG A 428 19.13 19.30 7.85
C ARG A 428 19.27 18.33 9.00
N ASN A 429 19.51 17.07 8.68
CA ASN A 429 19.42 15.97 9.62
C ASN A 429 20.80 15.62 10.20
N PRO A 430 20.87 15.33 11.51
CA PRO A 430 22.09 14.76 12.09
C PRO A 430 22.34 13.34 11.55
N ALA A 431 23.49 12.77 11.93
CA ALA A 431 23.83 11.40 11.62
C ALA A 431 22.72 10.42 12.06
N ASP A 432 22.35 9.50 11.17
CA ASP A 432 21.40 8.43 11.48
C ASP A 432 22.11 7.15 11.95
N HIS A 433 21.40 6.01 11.91
CA HIS A 433 21.95 4.69 12.22
C HIS A 433 23.18 4.27 11.38
N THR A 434 23.45 4.93 10.25
CA THR A 434 24.66 4.71 9.43
C THR A 434 25.83 5.61 9.83
N GLY A 435 25.61 6.55 10.76
CA GLY A 435 26.61 7.55 11.16
C GLY A 435 26.76 8.72 10.19
N ARG A 436 25.92 8.81 9.14
CA ARG A 436 26.03 9.84 8.09
C ARG A 436 24.94 10.90 8.22
N PRO A 437 25.29 12.20 8.26
CA PRO A 437 24.30 13.28 8.22
C PRO A 437 23.69 13.41 6.83
N SER A 438 22.56 14.14 6.74
CA SER A 438 21.82 14.24 5.48
C SER A 438 20.99 15.52 5.39
N ILE A 439 20.54 15.84 4.17
CA ILE A 439 19.59 16.91 3.88
C ILE A 439 18.36 16.32 3.20
N SER A 440 17.16 16.68 3.66
CA SER A 440 15.89 16.16 3.16
C SER A 440 14.97 17.28 2.68
N LEU A 441 14.15 17.00 1.66
CA LEU A 441 12.82 17.60 1.61
C LEU A 441 11.96 16.96 2.69
N ARG A 442 11.27 17.78 3.47
CA ARG A 442 10.36 17.33 4.54
C ARG A 442 9.36 16.31 4.01
N TRP A 443 9.16 15.25 4.79
CA TRP A 443 8.05 14.33 4.57
C TRP A 443 6.71 15.05 4.81
N TYR A 444 5.61 14.37 4.57
CA TYR A 444 4.29 14.88 4.91
C TYR A 444 4.18 15.04 6.43
N GLU A 445 3.62 16.16 6.88
CA GLU A 445 3.27 16.32 8.29
C GLU A 445 2.23 15.26 8.69
N PRO A 446 2.34 14.65 9.87
CA PRO A 446 1.31 13.75 10.36
C PRO A 446 -0.05 14.46 10.50
N ASP A 447 -1.12 13.78 10.12
CA ASP A 447 -2.49 14.22 10.34
C ASP A 447 -3.19 13.25 11.28
N TYR A 448 -3.41 13.69 12.52
CA TYR A 448 -4.12 12.92 13.55
C TYR A 448 -5.58 13.36 13.73
N SER A 449 -6.08 14.18 12.81
CA SER A 449 -7.46 14.66 12.86
C SER A 449 -8.43 13.50 12.76
N ASP A 450 -9.44 13.52 13.63
CA ASP A 450 -10.52 12.54 13.58
C ASP A 450 -11.57 13.00 12.58
N TYR A 451 -11.64 12.30 11.45
CA TYR A 451 -12.62 12.55 10.40
C TYR A 451 -13.88 11.68 10.53
N TYR A 452 -13.98 10.84 11.57
CA TYR A 452 -15.12 9.97 11.81
C TYR A 452 -16.31 10.75 12.40
N GLU A 453 -17.45 10.75 11.69
CA GLU A 453 -18.68 11.46 12.08
C GLU A 453 -19.92 10.60 11.80
N TYR A 454 -19.89 9.31 12.12
CA TYR A 454 -21.08 8.47 11.93
C TYR A 454 -22.12 8.77 13.01
N GLY A 455 -23.31 9.25 12.59
CA GLY A 455 -24.44 9.53 13.49
C GLY A 455 -24.44 10.92 14.14
N GLN A 456 -23.44 11.77 13.89
CA GLN A 456 -23.55 13.19 14.17
C GLN A 456 -24.18 13.85 12.94
N GLY A 457 -25.41 14.38 13.07
CA GLY A 457 -26.20 14.88 11.95
C GLY A 457 -25.37 15.70 10.96
N LEU A 458 -25.13 15.13 9.77
CA LEU A 458 -24.39 15.77 8.71
C LEU A 458 -25.16 17.04 8.29
N ALA A 459 -24.64 18.22 8.65
CA ALA A 459 -25.13 19.46 8.10
C ALA A 459 -24.77 19.48 6.61
N TYR A 460 -25.82 19.53 5.78
CA TYR A 460 -25.81 19.36 4.34
C TYR A 460 -24.98 20.39 3.57
#